data_AF-A0A265UXP5-F1
#
_entry.id   AF-A0A265UXP5-F1
#
_cell.length_a   1.000
_cell.length_b   1.000
_cell.length_c   1.000
_cell.angle_alpha   90.00
_cell.angle_beta   90.00
_cell.angle_gamma   90.00
#
_symmetry.space_group_name_H-M   'P 1'
#
loop_
_entity.id
_entity.type
_entity.pdbx_description
1 polymer ?
#
loop_
_entity_poly.entity_id
_entity_poly.type
_entity_poly.pdbx_seq_one_letter_code
_entity_poly.pdbx_strand_id
1 'polypeptide(L)'
;MILLAIAVISILFDIPIPTFTRDTTTVAGIHPISGFLSNLGILLWCIAGTTCAIVAYILKHLELREKYLFLLSSAFLSAYLMIDDLFQIHEYFSFQIGLSDTITITLLGIAVLIYMVQFRHIIMQTDILLFLLALSLLSSSVFVDTIAEQFLTNQLGDWEYFIEDGIKWIGIVCWCSYYVKTSICFVKDTALLPNTMSQE
;
A
#
# COMPACT_ATOMS: atom_id res chain seq x y z
N MET A 1 16.96 12.67 14.17
CA MET A 1 16.49 11.61 15.09
C MET A 1 16.72 10.21 14.55
N ILE A 2 16.37 9.92 13.28
CA ILE A 2 16.61 8.59 12.66
C ILE A 2 18.09 8.18 12.66
N LEU A 3 19.02 9.07 12.28
CA LEU A 3 20.46 8.74 12.30
C LEU A 3 20.98 8.39 13.70
N LEU A 4 20.45 9.06 14.74
CA LEU A 4 20.79 8.74 16.13
C LEU A 4 20.21 7.38 16.54
N ALA A 5 18.97 7.08 16.14
CA ALA A 5 18.36 5.78 16.40
C ALA A 5 19.16 4.64 15.72
N ILE A 6 19.59 4.82 14.48
CA ILE A 6 20.46 3.86 13.77
C ILE A 6 21.77 3.64 14.52
N ALA A 7 22.43 4.72 14.95
CA ALA A 7 23.68 4.61 15.71
C ALA A 7 23.48 3.86 17.05
N VAL A 8 22.39 4.14 17.77
CA VAL A 8 22.06 3.45 19.02
C VAL A 8 21.77 1.97 18.78
N ILE A 9 20.95 1.63 17.79
CA ILE A 9 20.60 0.24 17.44
C ILE A 9 21.86 -0.52 17.00
N SER A 10 22.72 0.09 16.19
CA SER A 10 23.98 -0.51 15.75
C SER A 10 24.87 -0.89 16.93
N ILE A 11 24.98 -0.03 17.96
CA ILE A 11 25.77 -0.29 19.16
C ILE A 11 25.10 -1.36 20.05
N LEU A 12 23.77 -1.32 20.20
CA LEU A 12 23.06 -2.22 21.11
C LEU A 12 22.93 -3.66 20.57
N PHE A 13 22.80 -3.81 19.25
CA PHE A 13 22.54 -5.11 18.61
C PHE A 13 23.73 -5.64 17.80
N ASP A 14 24.88 -4.95 17.83
CA ASP A 14 26.11 -5.30 17.09
C ASP A 14 25.89 -5.48 15.58
N ILE A 15 24.98 -4.67 15.01
CA ILE A 15 24.67 -4.69 13.57
C ILE A 15 25.53 -3.63 12.87
N PRO A 16 26.28 -3.98 11.81
CA PRO A 16 27.11 -3.01 11.09
C PRO A 16 26.30 -1.83 10.53
N ILE A 17 26.78 -0.60 10.75
CA ILE A 17 26.19 0.62 10.19
C ILE A 17 25.93 0.53 8.65
N PRO A 18 26.83 -0.07 7.84
CA PRO A 18 26.58 -0.23 6.42
C PRO A 18 25.29 -1.00 6.09
N THR A 19 24.84 -1.90 6.95
CA THR A 19 23.59 -2.67 6.77
C THR A 19 22.35 -1.77 6.80
N PHE A 20 22.39 -0.66 7.56
CA PHE A 20 21.28 0.29 7.66
C PHE A 20 21.33 1.42 6.61
N THR A 21 22.50 1.65 6.01
CA THR A 21 22.78 2.89 5.25
C THR A 21 23.11 2.65 3.79
N ARG A 22 23.54 1.43 3.42
CA ARG A 22 23.74 1.05 2.02
C ARG A 22 22.47 0.44 1.44
N ASP A 23 22.35 0.55 0.13
CA ASP A 23 21.26 -0.06 -0.62
C ASP A 23 21.28 -1.59 -0.47
N THR A 24 20.09 -2.19 -0.41
CA THR A 24 19.91 -3.64 -0.25
C THR A 24 20.63 -4.42 -1.34
N THR A 25 20.62 -3.93 -2.59
CA THR A 25 21.33 -4.56 -3.72
C THR A 25 22.84 -4.57 -3.54
N THR A 26 23.40 -3.51 -2.93
CA THR A 26 24.83 -3.41 -2.62
C THR A 26 25.20 -4.30 -1.44
N VAL A 27 24.36 -4.37 -0.41
CA VAL A 27 24.58 -5.26 0.75
C VAL A 27 24.49 -6.73 0.35
N ALA A 28 23.53 -7.09 -0.50
CA ALA A 28 23.33 -8.45 -0.98
C ALA A 28 24.27 -8.86 -2.13
N GLY A 29 25.00 -7.90 -2.73
CA GLY A 29 25.90 -8.17 -3.86
C GLY A 29 25.17 -8.61 -5.13
N ILE A 30 23.92 -8.16 -5.32
CA ILE A 30 23.07 -8.52 -6.46
C ILE A 30 22.95 -7.38 -7.46
N HIS A 31 22.34 -7.66 -8.61
CA HIS A 31 22.19 -6.69 -9.69
C HIS A 31 21.34 -5.47 -9.26
N PRO A 32 21.68 -4.22 -9.63
CA PRO A 32 20.92 -3.04 -9.23
C PRO A 32 19.45 -2.99 -9.70
N ILE A 33 19.10 -3.79 -10.71
CA ILE A 33 17.72 -3.91 -11.24
C ILE A 33 16.88 -4.90 -10.42
N SER A 34 17.49 -5.66 -9.49
CA SER A 34 16.76 -6.58 -8.62
C SER A 34 15.65 -5.84 -7.86
N GLY A 35 14.43 -6.37 -7.96
CA GLY A 35 13.25 -5.75 -7.35
C GLY A 35 12.71 -4.53 -8.09
N PHE A 36 13.13 -4.24 -9.33
CA PHE A 36 12.69 -3.06 -10.09
C PHE A 36 11.16 -2.87 -10.11
N LEU A 37 10.41 -3.92 -10.43
CA LEU A 37 8.95 -3.84 -10.53
C LEU A 37 8.29 -3.61 -9.16
N SER A 38 8.77 -4.29 -8.12
CA SER A 38 8.34 -4.09 -6.73
C SER A 38 8.62 -2.65 -6.26
N ASN A 39 9.82 -2.12 -6.55
CA ASN A 39 10.18 -0.74 -6.22
C ASN A 39 9.25 0.29 -6.90
N LEU A 40 8.83 0.05 -8.15
CA LEU A 40 7.81 0.89 -8.79
C LEU A 40 6.45 0.80 -8.08
N GLY A 41 6.06 -0.39 -7.62
CA GLY A 41 4.87 -0.59 -6.79
C GLY A 41 4.92 0.23 -5.49
N ILE A 42 6.05 0.19 -4.78
CA ILE A 42 6.30 0.96 -3.55
C ILE A 42 6.12 2.48 -3.81
N LEU A 43 6.63 2.99 -4.93
CA LEU A 43 6.44 4.39 -5.30
C LEU A 43 4.96 4.72 -5.54
N LEU A 44 4.20 3.83 -6.16
CA LEU A 44 2.75 4.02 -6.36
C LEU A 44 1.97 4.00 -5.05
N TRP A 45 2.32 3.11 -4.11
CA TRP A 45 1.75 3.13 -2.75
C TRP A 45 2.04 4.46 -2.05
N CYS A 46 3.26 4.97 -2.18
CA CYS A 46 3.67 6.26 -1.64
C CYS A 46 2.84 7.41 -2.23
N ILE A 47 2.66 7.43 -3.55
CA ILE A 47 1.82 8.44 -4.24
C ILE A 47 0.38 8.39 -3.73
N ALA A 48 -0.21 7.19 -3.63
CA ALA A 48 -1.56 7.02 -3.11
C ALA A 48 -1.69 7.52 -1.67
N GLY A 49 -0.76 7.10 -0.80
CA GLY A 49 -0.76 7.46 0.62
C GLY A 49 -0.56 8.96 0.85
N THR A 50 0.42 9.57 0.19
CA THR A 50 0.72 11.00 0.32
C THR A 50 -0.40 11.87 -0.24
N THR A 51 -0.97 11.51 -1.40
CA THR A 51 -2.10 12.24 -2.00
C THR A 51 -3.31 12.22 -1.06
N CYS A 52 -3.65 11.04 -0.52
CA CYS A 52 -4.69 10.89 0.48
C CYS A 52 -4.43 11.74 1.74
N ALA A 53 -3.21 11.71 2.27
CA ALA A 53 -2.85 12.46 3.47
C ALA A 53 -2.96 13.99 3.27
N ILE A 54 -2.45 14.50 2.14
CA ILE A 54 -2.50 15.93 1.81
C ILE A 54 -3.96 16.38 1.68
N VAL A 55 -4.79 15.64 0.95
CA VAL A 55 -6.20 16.03 0.77
C VAL A 55 -7.00 15.84 2.06
N ALA A 56 -6.72 14.81 2.87
CA ALA A 56 -7.30 14.69 4.20
C ALA A 56 -6.99 15.94 5.05
N TYR A 57 -5.74 16.40 5.04
CA TYR A 57 -5.36 17.61 5.76
C TYR A 57 -6.14 18.85 5.29
N ILE A 58 -6.33 19.03 3.98
CA ILE A 58 -7.16 20.11 3.43
C ILE A 58 -8.61 20.00 3.93
N LEU A 59 -9.24 18.82 3.80
CA LEU A 59 -10.64 18.60 4.15
C LEU A 59 -10.91 18.71 5.66
N LYS A 60 -9.89 18.47 6.51
CA LYS A 60 -9.98 18.65 7.96
C LYS A 60 -10.38 20.08 8.33
N HIS A 61 -9.94 21.08 7.55
CA HIS A 61 -10.24 22.49 7.79
C HIS A 61 -11.64 22.92 7.34
N LEU A 62 -12.37 22.04 6.64
CA LEU A 62 -13.66 22.32 6.01
C LEU A 62 -14.82 21.56 6.69
N GLU A 63 -14.57 20.97 7.87
CA GLU A 63 -15.53 20.19 8.66
C GLU A 63 -16.17 18.99 7.93
N LEU A 64 -15.59 18.55 6.80
CA LEU A 64 -16.02 17.38 6.03
C LEU A 64 -15.49 16.08 6.65
N ARG A 65 -15.93 15.78 7.88
CA ARG A 65 -15.39 14.73 8.75
C ARG A 65 -15.36 13.35 8.09
N GLU A 66 -16.41 12.96 7.37
CA GLU A 66 -16.49 11.64 6.73
C GLU A 66 -15.44 11.47 5.62
N LYS A 67 -15.35 12.43 4.67
CA LYS A 67 -14.36 12.42 3.58
C LYS A 67 -12.92 12.52 4.13
N TYR A 68 -12.72 13.32 5.18
CA TYR A 68 -11.45 13.41 5.89
C TYR A 68 -11.02 12.06 6.48
N LEU A 69 -11.89 11.39 7.25
CA LEU A 69 -11.57 10.11 7.89
C LEU A 69 -11.30 9.02 6.85
N PHE A 70 -12.09 8.99 5.77
CA PHE A 70 -11.86 8.08 4.66
C PHE A 70 -10.47 8.24 4.07
N LEU A 71 -10.08 9.45 3.67
CA LEU A 71 -8.76 9.69 3.07
C LEU A 71 -7.63 9.45 4.07
N LEU A 72 -7.80 9.82 5.34
CA LEU A 72 -6.79 9.56 6.36
C LEU A 72 -6.59 8.05 6.58
N SER A 73 -7.67 7.28 6.70
CA SER A 73 -7.60 5.82 6.78
C SER A 73 -6.98 5.20 5.53
N SER A 74 -7.29 5.75 4.35
CA SER A 74 -6.69 5.31 3.07
C SER A 74 -5.20 5.59 3.00
N ALA A 75 -4.75 6.73 3.57
CA ALA A 75 -3.34 7.08 3.67
C ALA A 75 -2.59 6.10 4.57
N PHE A 76 -3.15 5.78 5.74
CA PHE A 76 -2.56 4.81 6.66
C PHE A 76 -2.54 3.40 6.06
N LEU A 77 -3.61 2.98 5.38
CA LEU A 77 -3.67 1.67 4.72
C LEU A 77 -2.62 1.58 3.60
N SER A 78 -2.51 2.60 2.75
CA SER A 78 -1.51 2.63 1.68
C SER A 78 -0.08 2.70 2.22
N ALA A 79 0.14 3.42 3.32
CA ALA A 79 1.44 3.48 3.99
C ALA A 79 1.81 2.14 4.64
N TYR A 80 0.84 1.42 5.21
CA TYR A 80 1.05 0.07 5.72
C TYR A 80 1.48 -0.88 4.60
N LEU A 81 0.73 -0.90 3.48
CA LEU A 81 1.08 -1.73 2.31
C LEU A 81 2.45 -1.37 1.73
N MET A 82 2.78 -0.08 1.67
CA MET A 82 4.11 0.38 1.26
C MET A 82 5.23 -0.13 2.18
N ILE A 83 5.05 -0.02 3.49
CA ILE A 83 6.05 -0.45 4.48
C ILE A 83 6.21 -1.96 4.46
N ASP A 84 5.10 -2.69 4.33
CA ASP A 84 5.11 -4.14 4.23
C ASP A 84 5.85 -4.62 2.97
N ASP A 85 5.55 -4.06 1.79
CA ASP A 85 6.27 -4.38 0.54
C ASP A 85 7.74 -3.92 0.59
N LEU A 86 8.06 -2.79 1.23
CA LEU A 86 9.43 -2.25 1.30
C LEU A 86 10.36 -3.07 2.19
N PHE A 87 9.85 -3.60 3.30
CA PHE A 87 10.65 -4.36 4.27
C PHE A 87 10.34 -5.85 4.26
N GLN A 88 9.41 -6.31 3.41
CA GLN A 88 8.95 -7.70 3.34
C GLN A 88 8.59 -8.24 4.73
N ILE A 89 7.84 -7.45 5.49
CA ILE A 89 7.57 -7.73 6.91
C ILE A 89 6.81 -9.05 7.08
N HIS A 90 5.81 -9.29 6.22
CA HIS A 90 5.06 -10.52 6.23
C HIS A 90 5.94 -11.77 5.98
N GLU A 91 6.85 -11.71 5.00
CA GLU A 91 7.80 -12.81 4.73
C GLU A 91 8.76 -13.05 5.89
N TYR A 92 9.30 -11.97 6.46
CA TYR A 92 10.24 -12.04 7.58
C TYR A 92 9.60 -12.71 8.81
N PHE A 93 8.35 -12.35 9.13
CA PHE A 93 7.63 -12.94 10.25
C PHE A 93 7.29 -14.42 10.02
N SER A 94 7.00 -14.79 8.78
CA SER A 94 6.78 -16.19 8.41
C SER A 94 8.04 -17.03 8.62
N PHE A 95 9.18 -16.56 8.12
CA PHE A 95 10.44 -17.28 8.23
C PHE A 95 10.98 -17.36 9.66
N GLN A 96 10.92 -16.27 10.43
CA GLN A 96 11.57 -16.22 11.75
C GLN A 96 10.69 -16.64 12.94
N ILE A 97 9.39 -16.33 12.89
CA ILE A 97 8.48 -16.56 14.03
C ILE A 97 7.59 -17.79 13.78
N GLY A 98 7.58 -18.33 12.56
CA GLY A 98 6.70 -19.46 12.18
C GLY A 98 5.22 -19.07 12.20
N LEU A 99 4.92 -17.77 12.16
CA LEU A 99 3.58 -17.26 11.92
C LEU A 99 3.23 -17.60 10.48
N SER A 100 2.15 -18.36 10.24
CA SER A 100 1.80 -18.67 8.85
C SER A 100 1.51 -17.37 8.08
N ASP A 101 2.00 -17.28 6.85
CA ASP A 101 1.69 -16.18 5.91
C ASP A 101 0.19 -15.89 5.85
N THR A 102 -0.61 -16.96 6.02
CA THR A 102 -2.06 -16.93 6.14
C THR A 102 -2.56 -15.96 7.21
N ILE A 103 -1.91 -15.84 8.37
CA ILE A 103 -2.36 -14.96 9.46
C ILE A 103 -2.22 -13.49 9.05
N THR A 104 -1.06 -13.10 8.53
CA THR A 104 -0.80 -11.71 8.13
C THR A 104 -1.75 -11.29 7.01
N ILE A 105 -1.92 -12.15 5.99
CA ILE A 105 -2.87 -11.96 4.89
C ILE A 105 -4.31 -11.88 5.43
N THR A 106 -4.70 -12.76 6.35
CA THR A 106 -6.05 -12.77 6.92
C THR A 106 -6.33 -11.50 7.72
N LEU A 107 -5.38 -11.04 8.54
CA LEU A 107 -5.53 -9.80 9.30
C LEU A 107 -5.65 -8.59 8.38
N LEU A 108 -4.84 -8.51 7.32
CA LEU A 108 -4.96 -7.47 6.30
C LEU A 108 -6.32 -7.53 5.60
N GLY A 109 -6.78 -8.72 5.20
CA GLY A 109 -8.09 -8.91 4.59
C GLY A 109 -9.23 -8.45 5.50
N ILE A 110 -9.19 -8.79 6.79
CA ILE A 110 -10.16 -8.33 7.79
C ILE A 110 -10.12 -6.80 7.92
N ALA A 111 -8.92 -6.20 7.99
CA ALA A 111 -8.77 -4.75 8.08
C ALA A 111 -9.36 -4.03 6.86
N VAL A 112 -9.13 -4.56 5.64
CA VAL A 112 -9.72 -4.03 4.40
C VAL A 112 -11.24 -4.18 4.40
N LEU A 113 -11.77 -5.32 4.85
CA LEU A 113 -13.23 -5.53 4.97
C LEU A 113 -13.87 -4.54 5.95
N ILE A 114 -13.27 -4.34 7.12
CA ILE A 114 -13.73 -3.35 8.11
C ILE A 114 -13.73 -1.95 7.48
N TYR A 115 -12.65 -1.58 6.79
CA TYR A 115 -12.53 -0.31 6.06
C TYR A 115 -13.65 -0.15 5.03
N MET A 116 -13.92 -1.18 4.22
CA MET A 116 -14.99 -1.15 3.21
C MET A 116 -16.38 -0.97 3.83
N VAL A 117 -16.67 -1.67 4.92
CA VAL A 117 -17.97 -1.57 5.62
C VAL A 117 -18.12 -0.18 6.25
N GLN A 118 -17.08 0.31 6.91
CA GLN A 118 -17.08 1.60 7.58
C GLN A 118 -17.30 2.76 6.60
N PHE A 119 -16.66 2.71 5.43
CA PHE A 119 -16.72 3.79 4.44
C PHE A 119 -17.60 3.48 3.22
N ARG A 120 -18.49 2.48 3.33
CA ARG A 120 -19.35 2.00 2.22
C ARG A 120 -20.09 3.13 1.50
N HIS A 121 -20.60 4.11 2.26
CA HIS A 121 -21.37 5.22 1.70
C HIS A 121 -20.51 6.11 0.80
N ILE A 122 -19.27 6.40 1.22
CA ILE A 122 -18.31 7.18 0.44
C ILE A 122 -17.85 6.38 -0.78
N ILE A 123 -17.51 5.10 -0.60
CA ILE A 123 -17.05 4.24 -1.69
C ILE A 123 -18.09 4.16 -2.81
N MET A 124 -19.38 4.04 -2.47
CA MET A 124 -20.48 4.04 -3.44
C MET A 124 -20.67 5.38 -4.19
N GLN A 125 -20.16 6.49 -3.66
CA GLN A 125 -20.18 7.80 -4.32
C GLN A 125 -18.95 8.05 -5.20
N THR A 126 -17.96 7.17 -5.14
CA THR A 126 -16.72 7.25 -5.92
C THR A 126 -16.73 6.27 -7.09
N ASP A 127 -15.62 6.18 -7.82
CA ASP A 127 -15.46 5.19 -8.90
C ASP A 127 -15.29 3.77 -8.31
N ILE A 128 -16.40 3.16 -7.94
CA ILE A 128 -16.44 1.84 -7.31
C ILE A 128 -15.88 0.74 -8.21
N LEU A 129 -16.03 0.89 -9.54
CA LEU A 129 -15.51 -0.09 -10.51
C LEU A 129 -13.98 -0.13 -10.45
N LEU A 130 -13.33 1.03 -10.43
CA LEU A 130 -11.87 1.10 -10.33
C LEU A 130 -11.36 0.58 -8.98
N PHE A 131 -12.07 0.86 -7.89
CA PHE A 131 -11.72 0.33 -6.57
C PHE A 131 -11.85 -1.20 -6.49
N LEU A 132 -12.97 -1.75 -6.96
CA LEU A 132 -13.18 -3.20 -6.99
C LEU A 132 -12.19 -3.90 -7.93
N LEU A 133 -11.83 -3.26 -9.04
CA LEU A 133 -10.80 -3.78 -9.94
C LEU A 133 -9.45 -3.86 -9.22
N ALA A 134 -9.04 -2.79 -8.53
CA ALA A 134 -7.80 -2.80 -7.75
C ALA A 134 -7.80 -3.91 -6.69
N LEU A 135 -8.89 -4.00 -5.92
CA LEU A 135 -9.02 -4.99 -4.85
C LEU A 135 -9.03 -6.42 -5.40
N SER A 136 -9.74 -6.67 -6.50
CA SER A 136 -9.80 -7.99 -7.13
C SER A 136 -8.44 -8.42 -7.65
N LEU A 137 -7.71 -7.55 -8.35
CA LEU A 137 -6.36 -7.87 -8.85
C LEU A 137 -5.37 -8.15 -7.71
N LEU A 138 -5.35 -7.31 -6.68
CA LEU A 138 -4.48 -7.52 -5.52
C LEU A 138 -4.83 -8.81 -4.77
N SER A 139 -6.12 -9.08 -4.58
CA SER A 139 -6.58 -10.32 -3.93
C SER A 139 -6.28 -11.56 -4.78
N SER A 140 -6.38 -11.43 -6.10
CA SER A 140 -6.03 -12.50 -7.05
C SER A 140 -4.55 -12.82 -7.02
N SER A 141 -3.66 -11.82 -6.94
CA SER A 141 -2.23 -12.05 -6.77
C SER A 141 -1.98 -12.88 -5.51
N VAL A 142 -2.46 -12.47 -4.34
CA VAL A 142 -2.27 -13.23 -3.08
C VAL A 142 -2.85 -14.67 -3.16
N PHE A 143 -3.96 -14.85 -3.87
CA PHE A 143 -4.54 -16.18 -4.08
C PHE A 143 -3.67 -17.08 -4.98
N VAL A 144 -3.04 -16.49 -6.00
CA VAL A 144 -2.07 -17.19 -6.86
C VAL A 144 -0.88 -17.61 -5.99
N ASP A 145 -0.25 -16.72 -5.23
CA ASP A 145 0.90 -17.06 -4.39
C ASP A 145 0.60 -18.23 -3.44
N THR A 146 -0.60 -18.26 -2.83
CA THR A 146 -0.92 -19.28 -1.83
C THR A 146 -1.39 -20.64 -2.39
N ILE A 147 -1.96 -20.69 -3.59
CA ILE A 147 -2.57 -21.91 -4.16
C ILE A 147 -1.86 -22.39 -5.43
N ALA A 148 -1.36 -21.48 -6.25
CA ALA A 148 -0.62 -21.79 -7.48
C ALA A 148 0.73 -22.43 -7.17
N GLU A 149 1.43 -21.96 -6.15
CA GLU A 149 2.74 -22.51 -5.78
C GLU A 149 2.67 -24.02 -5.46
N GLN A 150 1.50 -24.49 -5.01
CA GLN A 150 1.24 -25.90 -4.68
C GLN A 150 0.75 -26.75 -5.88
N PHE A 151 0.30 -26.14 -6.99
CA PHE A 151 -0.35 -26.82 -8.12
C PHE A 151 0.30 -26.55 -9.50
N LEU A 152 0.89 -25.37 -9.71
CA LEU A 152 1.33 -24.83 -11.00
C LEU A 152 2.86 -24.80 -11.18
N THR A 153 3.63 -24.88 -10.10
CA THR A 153 5.12 -24.90 -10.09
C THR A 153 5.73 -25.97 -11.00
N ASN A 154 4.99 -27.03 -11.34
CA ASN A 154 5.46 -28.09 -12.23
C ASN A 154 5.31 -27.81 -13.74
N GLN A 155 4.67 -26.72 -14.18
CA GLN A 155 4.41 -26.50 -15.63
C GLN A 155 4.79 -25.13 -16.21
N LEU A 156 4.86 -24.05 -15.42
CA LEU A 156 5.04 -22.68 -15.98
C LEU A 156 6.42 -22.04 -15.79
N GLY A 157 7.24 -22.51 -14.85
CA GLY A 157 8.58 -21.93 -14.60
C GLY A 157 8.52 -20.43 -14.33
N ASP A 158 9.47 -19.66 -14.87
CA ASP A 158 9.60 -18.21 -14.61
C ASP A 158 8.39 -17.35 -15.07
N TRP A 159 7.51 -17.88 -15.93
CA TRP A 159 6.31 -17.16 -16.37
C TRP A 159 5.25 -17.03 -15.28
N GLU A 160 5.29 -17.89 -14.25
CA GLU A 160 4.44 -17.78 -13.07
C GLU A 160 4.68 -16.45 -12.36
N TYR A 161 5.93 -16.17 -12.00
CA TYR A 161 6.34 -14.91 -11.37
C TYR A 161 5.99 -13.68 -12.21
N PHE A 162 6.17 -13.74 -13.54
CA PHE A 162 5.82 -12.61 -14.41
C PHE A 162 4.32 -12.29 -14.38
N ILE A 163 3.47 -13.32 -14.36
CA ILE A 163 2.00 -13.15 -14.33
C ILE A 163 1.57 -12.67 -12.95
N GLU A 164 2.08 -13.31 -11.90
CA GLU A 164 1.80 -12.98 -10.50
C GLU A 164 2.17 -11.53 -10.16
N ASP A 165 3.45 -11.17 -10.35
CA ASP A 165 3.95 -9.82 -10.11
C ASP A 165 3.28 -8.79 -11.03
N GLY A 166 2.96 -9.19 -12.27
CA GLY A 166 2.25 -8.35 -13.22
C GLY A 166 0.84 -8.01 -12.75
N ILE A 167 0.08 -9.00 -12.27
CA ILE A 167 -1.26 -8.82 -11.71
C ILE A 167 -1.19 -7.94 -10.46
N LYS A 168 -0.25 -8.22 -9.55
CA LYS A 168 0.00 -7.40 -8.35
C LYS A 168 0.22 -5.95 -8.75
N TRP A 169 1.17 -5.70 -9.66
CA TRP A 169 1.54 -4.36 -10.09
C TRP A 169 0.38 -3.60 -10.73
N ILE A 170 -0.40 -4.22 -11.62
CA ILE A 170 -1.59 -3.58 -12.21
C ILE A 170 -2.62 -3.26 -11.12
N GLY A 171 -2.79 -4.14 -10.14
CA GLY A 171 -3.62 -3.89 -8.96
C GLY A 171 -3.19 -2.63 -8.19
N ILE A 172 -1.88 -2.45 -7.97
CA ILE A 172 -1.31 -1.25 -7.33
C ILE A 172 -1.56 0.00 -8.19
N VAL A 173 -1.41 -0.08 -9.50
CA VAL A 173 -1.69 1.04 -10.42
C VAL A 173 -3.16 1.45 -10.33
N CYS A 174 -4.09 0.49 -10.33
CA CYS A 174 -5.52 0.75 -10.17
C CYS A 174 -5.83 1.38 -8.81
N TRP A 175 -5.21 0.88 -7.73
CA TRP A 175 -5.34 1.43 -6.38
C TRP A 175 -4.90 2.89 -6.33
N CYS A 176 -3.68 3.18 -6.81
CA CYS A 176 -3.14 4.53 -6.85
C CYS A 176 -4.03 5.46 -7.69
N SER A 177 -4.45 5.00 -8.87
CA SER A 177 -5.33 5.76 -9.76
C SER A 177 -6.67 6.09 -9.11
N TYR A 178 -7.27 5.14 -8.39
CA TYR A 178 -8.51 5.34 -7.66
C TYR A 178 -8.38 6.43 -6.59
N TYR A 179 -7.36 6.36 -5.74
CA TYR A 179 -7.20 7.33 -4.67
C TYR A 179 -6.81 8.72 -5.17
N VAL A 180 -5.92 8.81 -6.18
CA VAL A 180 -5.59 10.10 -6.81
C VAL A 180 -6.84 10.74 -7.43
N LYS A 181 -7.62 9.97 -8.20
CA LYS A 181 -8.86 10.47 -8.82
C LYS A 181 -9.87 10.92 -7.77
N THR A 182 -10.07 10.13 -6.72
CA THR A 182 -11.02 10.42 -5.63
C THR A 182 -10.60 11.68 -4.87
N SER A 183 -9.32 11.80 -4.52
CA SER A 183 -8.76 13.00 -3.88
C SER A 183 -8.96 14.25 -4.71
N ILE A 184 -8.69 14.21 -6.02
CA ILE A 184 -8.91 15.33 -6.94
C ILE A 184 -10.40 15.71 -6.99
N CYS A 185 -11.30 14.71 -7.04
CA CYS A 185 -12.74 14.94 -7.05
C CYS A 185 -13.19 15.68 -5.78
N PHE A 186 -12.76 15.23 -4.60
CA PHE A 186 -13.14 15.86 -3.33
C PHE A 186 -12.63 17.30 -3.20
N VAL A 187 -11.42 17.58 -3.70
CA VAL A 187 -10.91 18.96 -3.71
C VAL A 187 -11.73 19.84 -4.66
N LYS A 188 -12.06 19.35 -5.86
CA LYS A 188 -12.88 20.10 -6.82
C LYS A 188 -14.28 20.39 -6.30
N ASP A 189 -14.95 19.40 -5.71
CA ASP A 189 -16.26 19.58 -5.08
C ASP A 189 -16.21 20.70 -4.04
N THR A 190 -15.14 20.75 -3.25
CA THR A 190 -14.97 21.77 -2.22
C THR A 190 -14.65 23.14 -2.81
N ALA A 191 -13.80 23.20 -3.83
CA ALA A 191 -13.43 24.45 -4.52
C ALA A 191 -14.61 25.09 -5.28
N LEU A 192 -15.70 24.36 -5.50
CA LEU A 192 -16.95 24.87 -6.09
C LEU A 192 -17.97 25.39 -5.04
N LEU A 193 -17.73 25.17 -3.74
CA LEU A 193 -18.49 25.75 -2.63
C LEU A 193 -18.23 27.25 -2.25
N PRO A 194 -17.30 28.05 -2.84
CA PRO A 194 -16.94 29.36 -2.27
C PRO A 194 -18.00 30.46 -2.22
N ASN A 195 -19.18 30.33 -2.83
CA ASN A 195 -20.07 31.49 -3.05
C ASN A 195 -21.45 31.44 -2.39
N THR A 196 -21.76 30.45 -1.55
CA THR A 196 -23.10 30.37 -0.92
C THR A 196 -23.13 30.52 0.60
N MET A 197 -21.99 30.62 1.28
CA MET A 197 -21.94 30.69 2.76
C MET A 197 -21.32 31.97 3.33
N SER A 198 -21.10 33.01 2.50
CA SER A 198 -20.63 34.34 2.97
C SER A 198 -21.75 35.40 3.03
N GLN A 199 -23.02 34.98 2.93
CA GLN A 199 -24.18 35.86 3.04
C GLN A 199 -25.27 35.26 3.95
N GLU A 200 -24.95 35.00 5.22
CA GLU A 200 -25.95 34.98 6.30
C GLU A 200 -25.36 35.55 7.59
#